data_AF-A0A949XVE6-F1
#
_entry.id   AF-A0A949XVE6-F1
#
_cell.length_a   1.000
_cell.length_b   1.000
_cell.length_c   1.000
_cell.angle_alpha   90.00
_cell.angle_beta   90.00
_cell.angle_gamma   90.00
#
_symmetry.space_group_name_H-M   'P 1'
#
loop_
_entity.id
_entity.type
_entity.pdbx_description
1 polymer ?
#
loop_
_entity_poly.entity_id
_entity_poly.type
_entity_poly.pdbx_seq_one_letter_code
_entity_poly.pdbx_strand_id
1 'polypeptide(L)'
;AGFGRISPNGPADLLVMKDTGLSPAMTLLETYPQLVILSGQIQLISSDLASALPTNVLRSFQQVEIEGRGTYLFAAPVATMLKHTTEILKQSPRLAGKAMAA
;
A
#
# COMPACT_ATOMS: atom_id res chain seq x y z
N ALA A 1 10.02 22.75 -6.51
CA ALA A 1 9.68 21.59 -5.66
C ALA A 1 8.16 21.55 -5.50
N GLY A 2 7.48 20.57 -6.09
CA GLY A 2 6.01 20.42 -6.10
C GLY A 2 5.48 19.41 -5.07
N PHE A 3 6.27 19.06 -4.06
CA PHE A 3 5.84 18.11 -3.02
C PHE A 3 4.60 18.61 -2.28
N GLY A 4 3.70 17.69 -1.94
CA GLY A 4 2.44 18.02 -1.27
C GLY A 4 1.38 18.68 -2.17
N ARG A 5 1.65 18.83 -3.47
CA ARG A 5 0.69 19.35 -4.45
C ARG A 5 0.75 18.56 -5.76
N ILE A 6 -0.41 18.32 -6.36
CA ILE A 6 -0.48 17.80 -7.73
C ILE A 6 -0.25 18.98 -8.68
N SER A 7 0.87 18.96 -9.40
CA SER A 7 1.23 19.99 -10.38
C SER A 7 1.95 19.40 -11.59
N PRO A 8 1.85 20.03 -12.78
CA PRO A 8 2.66 19.64 -13.92
C PRO A 8 4.16 19.59 -13.57
N ASN A 9 4.86 18.56 -14.05
CA ASN A 9 6.28 18.32 -13.79
C ASN A 9 6.66 18.18 -12.29
N GLY A 10 5.68 18.01 -11.40
CA GLY A 10 5.89 17.69 -10.00
C GLY A 10 6.20 16.20 -9.79
N PRO A 11 6.67 15.82 -8.59
CA PRO A 11 6.85 14.42 -8.24
C PRO A 11 5.49 13.70 -8.27
N ALA A 12 5.46 12.52 -8.89
CA ALA A 12 4.27 11.67 -8.93
C ALA A 12 4.18 10.80 -7.66
N ASP A 13 4.14 11.48 -6.51
CA ASP A 13 3.93 10.88 -5.19
C ASP A 13 2.45 11.07 -4.82
N LEU A 14 1.66 10.03 -5.00
CA LEU A 14 0.20 10.11 -4.91
C LEU A 14 -0.35 9.05 -3.95
N LEU A 15 -1.30 9.50 -3.13
CA LEU A 15 -2.14 8.64 -2.32
C LEU A 15 -3.55 8.66 -2.91
N VAL A 16 -4.01 7.52 -3.42
CA VAL A 16 -5.36 7.39 -3.97
C VAL A 16 -6.26 6.75 -2.93
N MET A 17 -7.35 7.43 -2.63
CA MET A 17 -8.37 6.97 -1.69
C MET A 17 -9.65 6.63 -2.47
N LYS A 18 -10.47 5.72 -1.93
CA LYS A 18 -11.82 5.51 -2.45
C LYS A 18 -12.66 6.74 -2.13
N ASP A 19 -13.36 7.28 -3.12
CA ASP A 19 -14.32 8.36 -2.86
C ASP A 19 -15.57 7.76 -2.19
N THR A 20 -15.86 8.26 -1.00
CA THR A 20 -17.01 7.89 -0.16
C THR A 20 -17.88 9.10 0.18
N GLY A 21 -17.63 10.25 -0.45
CA GLY A 21 -18.33 11.51 -0.16
C GLY A 21 -17.88 12.20 1.13
N LEU A 22 -16.87 11.67 1.83
CA LEU A 22 -16.28 12.28 3.02
C LEU A 22 -15.36 13.47 2.66
N SER A 23 -15.14 14.36 3.63
CA SER A 23 -14.11 15.39 3.49
C SER A 23 -12.71 14.76 3.42
N PRO A 24 -11.71 15.39 2.78
CA PRO A 24 -10.38 14.81 2.66
C PRO A 24 -9.76 14.38 4.00
N ALA A 25 -9.96 15.17 5.07
CA ALA A 25 -9.48 14.83 6.40
C ALA A 25 -10.18 13.58 6.96
N MET A 26 -11.50 13.47 6.79
CA MET A 26 -12.26 12.29 7.23
C MET A 26 -11.92 11.06 6.41
N THR A 27 -11.72 11.20 5.09
CA THR A 27 -11.27 10.09 4.24
C THR A 27 -9.94 9.51 4.72
N LEU A 28 -8.98 10.34 5.13
CA LEU A 28 -7.69 9.87 5.66
C LEU A 28 -7.82 9.17 7.02
N LEU A 29 -8.79 9.55 7.85
CA LEU A 29 -9.00 8.97 9.17
C LEU A 29 -9.82 7.68 9.13
N GLU A 30 -10.87 7.65 8.31
CA GLU A 30 -11.91 6.62 8.32
C GLU A 30 -11.72 5.55 7.23
N THR A 31 -10.84 5.79 6.26
CA THR A 31 -10.65 4.88 5.13
C THR A 31 -9.19 4.54 4.90
N TYR A 32 -8.96 3.50 4.10
CA TYR A 32 -7.61 3.07 3.73
C TYR A 32 -7.31 3.35 2.26
N PRO A 33 -6.02 3.59 1.93
CA PRO A 33 -5.60 3.82 0.55
C PRO A 33 -5.96 2.66 -0.38
N GLN A 34 -6.37 2.98 -1.60
CA GLN A 34 -6.55 2.00 -2.67
C GLN A 34 -5.27 1.85 -3.51
N LEU A 35 -4.47 2.91 -3.62
CA LEU A 35 -3.23 2.93 -4.39
C LEU A 35 -2.24 3.90 -3.75
N VAL A 36 -0.98 3.50 -3.68
CA VAL A 36 0.14 4.40 -3.34
C VAL A 36 1.11 4.39 -4.51
N ILE A 37 1.42 5.58 -5.01
CA ILE A 37 2.40 5.80 -6.07
C ILE A 37 3.53 6.64 -5.48
N LEU A 38 4.78 6.19 -5.65
CA LEU A 38 5.97 6.97 -5.32
C LEU A 38 6.82 7.10 -6.58
N SER A 39 7.19 8.34 -6.92
CA SER A 39 8.00 8.67 -8.11
C SER A 39 7.44 8.04 -9.39
N GLY A 40 6.11 8.01 -9.52
CA GLY A 40 5.40 7.44 -10.68
C GLY A 40 5.33 5.91 -10.72
N GLN A 41 5.83 5.22 -9.69
CA GLN A 41 5.76 3.76 -9.57
C GLN A 41 4.74 3.37 -8.50
N ILE A 42 3.87 2.41 -8.84
CA ILE A 42 2.92 1.85 -7.87
C ILE A 42 3.70 1.05 -6.83
N GLN A 43 3.50 1.36 -5.56
CA GLN A 43 4.15 0.68 -4.42
C GLN A 43 3.19 -0.22 -3.67
N LEU A 44 1.92 0.17 -3.60
CA LEU A 44 0.86 -0.56 -2.91
C LEU A 44 -0.43 -0.42 -3.69
N ILE A 45 -1.19 -1.51 -3.79
CA ILE A 45 -2.52 -1.52 -4.38
C ILE A 45 -3.45 -2.41 -3.54
N SER A 46 -4.70 -1.99 -3.34
CA SER A 46 -5.72 -2.84 -2.71
C SER A 46 -6.04 -4.04 -3.59
N SER A 47 -6.39 -5.17 -2.99
CA SER A 47 -6.83 -6.36 -3.73
C SER A 47 -8.02 -6.06 -4.67
N ASP A 48 -8.98 -5.25 -4.21
CA ASP A 48 -10.12 -4.81 -5.01
C ASP A 48 -9.69 -4.09 -6.30
N LEU A 49 -8.81 -3.09 -6.19
CA LEU A 49 -8.35 -2.32 -7.35
C LEU A 49 -7.42 -3.13 -8.26
N ALA A 50 -6.62 -4.02 -7.67
CA ALA A 50 -5.71 -4.88 -8.42
C ALA A 50 -6.45 -5.81 -9.40
N SER A 51 -7.67 -6.24 -9.07
CA SER A 51 -8.49 -7.06 -9.97
C SER A 51 -8.78 -6.40 -11.33
N ALA A 52 -8.73 -5.06 -11.39
CA ALA A 52 -8.96 -4.29 -12.60
C ALA A 52 -7.67 -4.03 -13.42
N LEU A 53 -6.50 -4.42 -12.91
CA LEU A 53 -5.23 -4.19 -13.59
C LEU A 53 -4.78 -5.42 -14.41
N PRO A 54 -4.08 -5.19 -15.54
CA PRO A 54 -3.41 -6.27 -16.26
C PRO A 54 -2.43 -7.04 -15.38
N THR A 55 -2.43 -8.36 -15.48
CA THR A 55 -1.59 -9.25 -14.64
C THR A 55 -0.09 -9.01 -14.80
N ASN A 56 0.36 -8.50 -15.96
CA ASN A 56 1.75 -8.13 -16.18
C ASN A 56 2.20 -6.95 -15.30
N VAL A 57 1.30 -6.02 -14.96
CA VAL A 57 1.60 -4.89 -14.04
C VAL A 57 1.82 -5.41 -12.62
N LEU A 58 1.09 -6.45 -12.24
CA LEU A 58 1.09 -7.01 -10.88
C LEU A 58 2.14 -8.12 -10.67
N ARG A 59 2.87 -8.52 -11.71
CA ARG A 59 3.77 -9.69 -11.66
C ARG A 59 4.84 -9.60 -10.56
N SER A 60 5.33 -8.39 -10.28
CA SER A 60 6.35 -8.14 -9.26
C SER A 60 5.78 -7.86 -7.87
N PHE A 61 4.46 -7.85 -7.72
CA PHE A 61 3.81 -7.55 -6.46
C PHE A 61 3.58 -8.82 -5.66
N GLN A 62 3.75 -8.72 -4.34
CA GLN A 62 3.42 -9.79 -3.41
C GLN A 62 2.25 -9.39 -2.53
N GLN A 63 1.38 -10.36 -2.26
CA GLN A 63 0.25 -10.15 -1.38
C GLN A 63 0.72 -9.96 0.07
N VAL A 64 0.02 -9.10 0.80
CA VAL A 64 0.17 -8.94 2.24
C VAL A 64 -1.20 -8.68 2.86
N GLU A 65 -1.50 -9.39 3.94
CA GLU A 65 -2.66 -9.15 4.78
C GLU A 65 -2.24 -8.36 6.02
N ILE A 66 -3.01 -7.31 6.33
CA ILE A 66 -2.76 -6.44 7.48
C ILE A 66 -3.99 -6.43 8.38
N GLU A 67 -3.78 -6.75 9.66
CA GLU A 67 -4.82 -6.82 10.67
C GLU A 67 -5.68 -5.54 10.71
N GLY A 68 -6.98 -5.70 10.45
CA GLY A 68 -7.94 -4.60 10.44
C GLY A 68 -7.85 -3.64 9.26
N ARG A 69 -7.01 -3.91 8.25
CA ARG A 69 -6.88 -3.08 7.03
C ARG A 69 -7.13 -3.85 5.73
N GLY A 70 -7.11 -5.18 5.78
CA GLY A 70 -7.41 -6.06 4.65
C GLY A 70 -6.17 -6.49 3.86
N THR A 71 -6.42 -6.98 2.64
CA THR A 71 -5.40 -7.56 1.76
C THR A 71 -4.95 -6.56 0.69
N TYR A 72 -3.64 -6.39 0.58
CA TYR A 72 -2.97 -5.53 -0.39
C TYR A 72 -1.98 -6.33 -1.22
N LEU A 73 -1.58 -5.78 -2.34
CA LEU A 73 -0.39 -6.20 -3.06
C LEU A 73 0.66 -5.09 -2.95
N PHE A 74 1.90 -5.48 -2.66
CA PHE A 74 3.01 -4.59 -2.39
C PHE A 74 4.16 -4.87 -3.37
N ALA A 75 4.79 -3.82 -3.89
CA ALA A 75 5.89 -3.92 -4.86
C ALA A 75 7.24 -4.24 -4.16
N ALA A 76 7.27 -5.30 -3.35
CA ALA A 76 8.46 -5.75 -2.63
C ALA A 76 8.38 -7.25 -2.31
N PRO A 77 9.50 -7.91 -1.96
CA PRO A 77 9.51 -9.32 -1.56
C PRO A 77 9.04 -9.50 -0.11
N VAL A 78 7.77 -9.16 0.17
CA VAL A 78 7.20 -9.11 1.54
C VAL A 78 7.37 -10.43 2.29
N ALA A 79 7.17 -11.58 1.62
CA ALA A 79 7.33 -12.89 2.27
C ALA A 79 8.76 -13.10 2.82
N THR A 80 9.77 -12.77 2.01
CA THR A 80 11.18 -12.87 2.42
C THR A 80 11.51 -11.86 3.53
N MET A 81 10.99 -10.63 3.42
CA MET A 81 11.18 -9.60 4.45
C MET A 81 10.57 -10.02 5.79
N LEU A 82 9.35 -10.55 5.79
CA LEU A 82 8.67 -11.05 6.98
C LEU A 82 9.40 -12.23 7.60
N LYS A 83 9.86 -13.18 6.79
CA LYS A 83 10.66 -14.31 7.25
C LYS A 83 11.93 -13.84 7.98
N HIS A 84 12.75 -13.02 7.33
CA HIS A 84 14.00 -12.53 7.92
C HIS A 84 13.74 -11.68 9.17
N THR A 85 12.70 -10.86 9.16
CA THR A 85 12.32 -10.04 10.32
C THR A 85 11.90 -10.92 11.49
N THR A 86 11.12 -11.98 11.24
CA THR A 86 10.71 -12.96 12.27
C THR A 86 11.92 -13.69 12.83
N GLU A 87 12.87 -14.08 11.99
CA GLU A 87 14.10 -14.75 12.42
C GLU A 87 14.96 -13.89 13.34
N ILE A 88 15.00 -12.57 13.11
CA ILE A 88 15.74 -11.61 13.94
C ILE A 88 14.99 -11.31 15.23
N LEU A 89 13.70 -10.98 15.15
CA LEU A 89 12.90 -10.56 16.30
C LEU A 89 12.48 -11.73 17.19
N LYS A 90 12.55 -12.97 16.70
CA LYS A 90 12.06 -14.20 17.36
C LYS A 90 10.57 -14.14 17.72
N GLN A 91 9.81 -13.31 17.03
CA GLN A 91 8.37 -13.14 17.18
C GLN A 91 7.77 -12.65 15.86
N SER A 92 6.46 -12.82 15.70
CA SER A 92 5.74 -12.32 14.53
C SER A 92 5.81 -10.78 14.47
N PRO A 93 6.25 -10.20 13.34
CA PRO A 93 6.37 -8.76 13.20
C PRO A 93 4.99 -8.06 13.18
N ARG A 94 4.96 -6.84 13.68
CA ARG A 94 3.79 -5.96 13.65
C ARG A 94 4.15 -4.61 13.04
N LEU A 95 3.28 -4.09 12.18
CA LEU A 95 3.42 -2.76 11.55
C LEU A 95 2.40 -1.81 12.15
N ALA A 96 2.85 -0.73 12.79
CA ALA A 96 1.99 0.20 13.51
C ALA A 96 1.03 -0.53 14.50
N GLY A 97 1.54 -1.56 15.18
CA GLY A 97 0.78 -2.39 16.11
C GLY A 97 -0.08 -3.48 15.46
N LYS A 98 -0.22 -3.52 14.13
CA LYS A 98 -1.04 -4.51 13.40
C LYS A 98 -0.23 -5.73 12.99
N ALA A 99 -0.79 -6.92 13.20
CA ALA A 99 -0.19 -8.15 12.67
C ALA A 99 -0.16 -8.12 11.13
N MET A 100 0.84 -8.77 10.55
CA MET A 100 0.99 -8.92 9.11
C MET A 100 1.20 -10.40 8.73
N ALA A 101 0.66 -10.79 7.58
CA ALA A 101 0.89 -12.09 6.96
C ALA A 101 1.13 -11.89 5.45
N ALA A 102 1.95 -12.75 4.83
CA ALA A 102 2.20 -12.77 3.39
C ALA A 102 2.12 -14.20 2.86
#